data_AF-A0A844IJF1-F1
#
_entry.id   AF-A0A844IJF1-F1
#
_cell.length_a   1.000
_cell.length_b   1.000
_cell.length_c   1.000
_cell.angle_alpha   90.00
_cell.angle_beta   90.00
_cell.angle_gamma   90.00
#
_symmetry.space_group_name_H-M   'P 1'
#
loop_
_entity.id
_entity.type
_entity.pdbx_description
1 polymer ?
#
loop_
_entity_poly.entity_id
_entity_poly.type
_entity_poly.pdbx_seq_one_letter_code
_entity_poly.pdbx_strand_id
1 'polypeptide(L)'
;MTRNHLLEPNLILSGSVLTLTPGVIQQYGLKGLVLDVDETLVPMTTSSTFPELQAWVAEIRICTALWLVSNNLSEARIGGIARSLNLPYYLGAAKPSRRKIRAALQEMNLPAHQVGMVGDRLFTDVLAGNRLGMFTILVEPIIHPDFTALRSHPIRNIEVWISEILGASITIKN
;
A
#
# COMPACT_ATOMS: atom_id res chain seq x y z
N MET A 1 14.10 16.82 -18.54
CA MET A 1 12.75 17.30 -18.20
C MET A 1 11.81 16.11 -18.28
N THR A 2 11.63 15.38 -17.18
CA THR A 2 10.67 14.26 -17.14
C THR A 2 9.40 14.79 -16.47
N ARG A 3 8.28 14.73 -17.21
CA ARG A 3 6.96 15.17 -16.72
C ARG A 3 6.71 14.56 -15.33
N ASN A 4 6.23 15.37 -14.39
CA ASN A 4 6.01 14.99 -13.00
C ASN A 4 4.80 14.05 -12.90
N HIS A 5 4.98 12.76 -13.18
CA HIS A 5 3.98 11.70 -13.02
C HIS A 5 3.84 11.28 -11.53
N LEU A 6 3.77 12.25 -10.62
CA LEU A 6 3.81 11.98 -9.17
C LEU A 6 2.59 11.22 -8.66
N LEU A 7 1.48 11.24 -9.38
CA LEU A 7 0.25 10.53 -9.08
C LEU A 7 0.03 9.33 -10.00
N GLU A 8 1.02 8.92 -10.78
CA GLU A 8 0.91 7.72 -11.62
C GLU A 8 1.54 6.54 -10.89
N PRO A 9 0.76 5.51 -10.54
CA PRO A 9 1.32 4.29 -9.94
C PRO A 9 2.09 3.48 -11.00
N ASN A 10 3.13 2.76 -10.58
CA ASN A 10 3.83 1.85 -11.48
C ASN A 10 3.04 0.57 -11.77
N LEU A 11 2.25 0.12 -10.80
CA LEU A 11 1.37 -1.03 -10.91
C LEU A 11 0.01 -0.73 -10.26
N ILE A 12 -1.07 -1.14 -10.92
CA ILE A 12 -2.42 -1.15 -10.37
C ILE A 12 -2.85 -2.60 -10.30
N LEU A 13 -3.22 -3.08 -9.12
CA LEU A 13 -3.75 -4.43 -8.95
C LEU A 13 -5.28 -4.41 -9.05
N SER A 14 -5.81 -5.36 -9.82
CA SER A 14 -7.25 -5.64 -9.93
C SER A 14 -7.72 -6.41 -8.69
N GLY A 15 -7.72 -5.75 -7.54
CA GLY A 15 -8.12 -6.33 -6.26
C GLY A 15 -7.35 -5.75 -5.09
N SER A 16 -7.57 -6.33 -3.91
CA SER A 16 -6.86 -5.92 -2.70
C SER A 16 -5.41 -6.37 -2.72
N VAL A 17 -4.64 -5.94 -1.71
CA VAL A 17 -3.25 -6.36 -1.50
C VAL A 17 -3.06 -7.88 -1.45
N LEU A 18 -4.09 -8.65 -1.12
CA LEU A 18 -4.05 -10.12 -1.08
C LEU A 18 -3.81 -10.75 -2.46
N THR A 19 -4.07 -10.00 -3.54
CA THR A 19 -3.78 -10.41 -4.92
C THR A 19 -2.31 -10.24 -5.31
N LEU A 20 -1.51 -9.53 -4.51
CA LEU A 20 -0.08 -9.37 -4.73
C LEU A 20 0.65 -10.66 -4.37
N THR A 21 1.15 -11.39 -5.36
CA THR A 21 1.85 -12.66 -5.15
C THR A 21 3.38 -12.49 -5.10
N PRO A 22 4.13 -13.46 -4.54
CA PRO A 22 5.59 -13.45 -4.60
C PRO A 22 6.14 -13.36 -6.04
N GLY A 23 5.45 -13.99 -7.00
CA GLY A 23 5.82 -13.95 -8.41
C GLY A 23 5.78 -12.54 -8.99
N VAL A 24 4.74 -11.76 -8.67
CA VAL A 24 4.63 -10.35 -9.09
C VAL A 24 5.75 -9.51 -8.46
N ILE A 25 6.02 -9.70 -7.18
CA ILE A 25 7.10 -8.98 -6.48
C ILE A 25 8.46 -9.28 -7.14
N GLN A 26 8.73 -10.54 -7.43
CA GLN A 26 9.97 -10.97 -8.09
C GLN A 26 10.08 -10.44 -9.51
N GLN A 27 8.98 -10.45 -10.28
CA GLN A 27 8.93 -9.93 -11.65
C GLN A 27 9.38 -8.46 -11.73
N TYR A 28 9.02 -7.65 -10.72
CA TYR A 28 9.42 -6.25 -10.65
C TYR A 28 10.74 -6.02 -9.89
N GLY A 29 11.43 -7.09 -9.47
CA GLY A 29 12.72 -7.00 -8.78
C GLY A 29 12.63 -6.35 -7.39
N LEU A 30 11.45 -6.38 -6.77
CA LEU A 30 11.22 -5.81 -5.44
C LEU A 30 11.79 -6.75 -4.38
N LYS A 31 12.44 -6.17 -3.37
CA LYS A 31 13.04 -6.87 -2.23
C LYS A 31 12.44 -6.43 -0.90
N GLY A 32 11.65 -5.36 -0.95
CA GLY A 32 10.96 -4.82 0.20
C GLY A 32 9.59 -4.26 -0.17
N LEU A 33 8.66 -4.26 0.77
CA LEU A 33 7.42 -3.51 0.69
C LEU A 33 7.22 -2.65 1.94
N VAL A 34 6.81 -1.41 1.71
CA VAL A 34 6.22 -0.52 2.70
C VAL A 34 4.72 -0.52 2.46
N LEU A 35 3.96 -1.00 3.44
CA LEU A 35 2.53 -1.21 3.35
C LEU A 35 1.79 -0.12 4.13
N ASP A 36 0.79 0.52 3.51
CA ASP A 36 -0.25 1.17 4.28
C ASP A 36 -1.09 0.14 5.04
N VAL A 37 -1.83 0.59 6.06
CA VAL A 37 -2.58 -0.29 6.95
C VAL A 37 -4.08 -0.15 6.75
N ASP A 38 -4.59 1.06 6.93
CA ASP A 38 -6.01 1.33 6.94
C ASP A 38 -6.56 1.34 5.53
N GLU A 39 -7.65 0.63 5.30
CA GLU A 39 -8.24 0.37 3.97
C GLU A 39 -7.33 -0.41 3.01
N THR A 40 -6.01 -0.51 3.25
CA THR A 40 -5.10 -1.33 2.45
C THR A 40 -4.99 -2.79 2.95
N LEU A 41 -4.65 -2.99 4.23
CA LEU A 41 -4.50 -4.33 4.84
C LEU A 41 -5.74 -4.74 5.63
N VAL A 42 -6.38 -3.79 6.30
CA VAL A 42 -7.57 -4.02 7.11
C VAL A 42 -8.55 -2.86 6.98
N PRO A 43 -9.87 -3.11 7.05
CA PRO A 43 -10.86 -2.04 7.12
C PRO A 43 -10.63 -1.13 8.33
N MET A 44 -10.93 0.17 8.21
CA MET A 44 -10.88 1.11 9.32
C MET A 44 -11.80 0.73 10.49
N THR A 45 -12.89 0.02 10.21
CA THR A 45 -13.92 -0.39 11.17
C THR A 45 -13.51 -1.58 12.04
N THR A 46 -12.43 -2.29 11.69
CA THR A 46 -12.02 -3.53 12.36
C THR A 46 -10.61 -3.40 12.91
N SER A 47 -10.38 -3.81 14.16
CA SER A 47 -9.07 -3.74 14.83
C SER A 47 -8.28 -5.05 14.80
N SER A 48 -8.83 -6.09 14.19
CA SER A 48 -8.23 -7.43 14.11
C SER A 48 -7.83 -7.78 12.68
N THR A 49 -6.69 -8.45 12.55
CA THR A 49 -6.30 -9.14 11.32
C THR A 49 -7.15 -10.40 11.12
N PHE A 50 -7.26 -10.87 9.88
CA PHE A 50 -7.98 -12.09 9.52
C PHE A 50 -7.01 -13.15 8.95
N PRO A 51 -7.36 -14.44 8.96
CA PRO A 51 -6.43 -15.53 8.63
C PRO A 51 -5.79 -15.41 7.25
N GLU A 52 -6.55 -14.96 6.25
CA GLU A 52 -6.05 -14.79 4.88
C GLU A 52 -4.93 -13.73 4.79
N LEU A 53 -5.08 -12.60 5.49
CA LEU A 53 -4.02 -11.59 5.58
C LEU A 53 -2.77 -12.14 6.28
N GLN A 54 -2.94 -12.93 7.33
CA GLN A 54 -1.80 -13.55 8.04
C GLN A 54 -1.07 -14.54 7.14
N ALA A 55 -1.80 -15.36 6.39
CA ALA A 55 -1.24 -16.28 5.41
C ALA A 55 -0.49 -15.54 4.30
N TRP A 56 -1.09 -14.47 3.76
CA TRP A 56 -0.45 -13.61 2.77
C TRP A 56 0.85 -12.99 3.29
N VAL A 57 0.84 -12.40 4.50
CA VAL A 57 2.07 -11.85 5.11
C VAL A 57 3.13 -12.94 5.29
N ALA A 58 2.72 -14.13 5.75
CA ALA A 58 3.62 -15.26 5.95
C ALA A 58 4.26 -15.75 4.64
N GLU A 59 3.51 -15.73 3.53
CA GLU A 59 4.01 -16.08 2.20
C GLU A 59 4.99 -15.03 1.68
N ILE A 60 4.61 -13.74 1.69
CA ILE A 60 5.44 -12.67 1.14
C ILE A 60 6.74 -12.47 1.91
N ARG A 61 6.70 -12.58 3.25
CA ARG A 61 7.88 -12.34 4.10
C ARG A 61 9.01 -13.36 3.91
N ILE A 62 8.77 -14.47 3.21
CA ILE A 62 9.80 -15.48 2.90
C ILE A 62 10.89 -14.87 2.00
N CYS A 63 10.50 -14.01 1.06
CA CYS A 63 11.40 -13.44 0.05
C CYS A 63 11.51 -11.91 0.09
N THR A 64 10.69 -11.24 0.90
CA THR A 64 10.53 -9.78 0.87
C THR A 64 10.49 -9.18 2.26
N ALA A 65 11.29 -8.14 2.52
CA ALA A 65 11.21 -7.40 3.78
C ALA A 65 9.91 -6.58 3.84
N LEU A 66 9.19 -6.62 4.96
CA LEU A 66 7.90 -5.93 5.11
C LEU A 66 7.96 -4.90 6.24
N TRP A 67 7.43 -3.71 5.98
CA TRP A 67 7.26 -2.62 6.95
C TRP A 67 5.86 -2.04 6.84
N LEU A 68 5.24 -1.71 7.98
CA LEU A 68 3.97 -0.99 8.00
C LEU A 68 4.19 0.50 8.21
N VAL A 69 3.55 1.36 7.41
CA VAL A 69 3.63 2.82 7.58
C VAL A 69 2.25 3.44 7.39
N SER A 70 1.63 3.83 8.51
CA SER A 70 0.26 4.34 8.56
C SER A 70 0.20 5.83 8.89
N ASN A 71 -0.81 6.53 8.35
CA ASN A 71 -1.18 7.88 8.79
C ASN A 71 -1.88 7.92 10.14
N ASN A 72 -2.40 6.78 10.61
CA ASN A 72 -3.13 6.66 11.85
C ASN A 72 -2.20 6.86 13.07
N LEU A 73 -2.67 7.61 14.07
CA LEU A 73 -1.91 7.92 15.29
C LEU A 73 -2.15 6.91 16.42
N SER A 74 -3.09 5.98 16.26
CA SER A 74 -3.48 5.04 17.30
C SER A 74 -2.47 3.89 17.43
N GLU A 75 -1.67 3.92 18.49
CA GLU A 75 -0.78 2.83 18.89
C GLU A 75 -1.55 1.53 19.19
N ALA A 76 -2.72 1.64 19.82
CA ALA A 76 -3.56 0.48 20.10
C ALA A 76 -3.97 -0.25 18.80
N ARG A 77 -4.31 0.50 17.75
CA ARG A 77 -4.70 -0.05 16.45
C ARG A 77 -3.50 -0.52 15.65
N ILE A 78 -2.60 0.39 15.29
CA ILE A 78 -1.49 0.09 14.37
C ILE A 78 -0.50 -0.86 15.03
N GLY A 79 -0.15 -0.61 16.29
CA GLY A 79 0.69 -1.53 17.06
C GLY A 79 0.03 -2.88 17.26
N GLY A 80 -1.29 -2.94 17.45
CA GLY A 80 -2.05 -4.20 17.55
C GLY A 80 -1.94 -5.05 16.29
N ILE A 81 -2.18 -4.43 15.13
CA ILE A 81 -2.05 -5.07 13.81
C ILE A 81 -0.59 -5.49 13.54
N ALA A 82 0.37 -4.60 13.81
CA ALA A 82 1.79 -4.89 13.61
C ALA A 82 2.26 -6.08 14.46
N ARG A 83 1.81 -6.15 15.73
CA ARG A 83 2.10 -7.28 16.62
C ARG A 83 1.45 -8.57 16.14
N SER A 84 0.21 -8.54 15.65
CA SER A 84 -0.45 -9.77 15.15
C SER A 84 0.18 -10.28 13.85
N LEU A 85 0.75 -9.41 13.03
CA LEU A 85 1.48 -9.79 11.81
C LEU A 85 2.98 -10.05 12.06
N ASN A 86 3.47 -9.73 13.25
CA ASN A 86 4.89 -9.73 13.61
C ASN A 86 5.74 -8.95 12.59
N LEU A 87 5.38 -7.69 12.38
CA LEU A 87 6.02 -6.75 11.45
C LEU A 87 6.45 -5.45 12.15
N PRO A 88 7.58 -4.84 11.73
CA PRO A 88 7.96 -3.50 12.17
C PRO A 88 7.03 -2.44 11.57
N TYR A 89 6.89 -1.30 12.27
CA TYR A 89 5.93 -0.28 11.86
C TYR A 89 6.28 1.14 12.29
N TYR A 90 5.67 2.10 11.58
CA TYR A 90 5.54 3.49 11.97
C TYR A 90 4.08 3.94 11.88
N LEU A 91 3.53 4.43 13.00
CA LEU A 91 2.25 5.15 13.04
C LEU A 91 2.46 6.65 12.72
N GLY A 92 1.41 7.41 12.43
CA GLY A 92 1.47 8.88 12.30
C GLY A 92 2.42 9.40 11.23
N ALA A 93 2.47 8.75 10.07
CA ALA A 93 3.41 9.06 9.00
C ALA A 93 3.15 10.41 8.31
N ALA A 94 1.92 10.90 8.36
CA ALA A 94 1.47 12.12 7.68
C ALA A 94 1.81 12.14 6.18
N LYS A 95 1.69 10.99 5.50
CA LYS A 95 1.75 10.85 4.05
C LYS A 95 0.85 11.92 3.40
N PRO A 96 1.32 12.67 2.39
CA PRO A 96 2.46 12.35 1.52
C PRO A 96 3.84 12.82 2.04
N SER A 97 3.97 13.09 3.34
CA SER A 97 5.29 13.25 3.97
C SER A 97 6.17 12.03 3.77
N ARG A 98 7.44 12.29 3.46
CA ARG A 98 8.46 11.27 3.14
C ARG A 98 9.17 10.72 4.37
N ARG A 99 8.99 11.34 5.54
CA ARG A 99 9.87 11.14 6.70
C ARG A 99 9.90 9.68 7.18
N LYS A 100 8.74 9.10 7.48
CA LYS A 100 8.67 7.74 8.05
C LYS A 100 8.88 6.64 6.99
N ILE A 101 8.47 6.89 5.75
CA ILE A 101 8.76 5.98 4.63
C ILE A 101 10.28 5.94 4.37
N ARG A 102 10.97 7.09 4.39
CA ARG A 102 12.44 7.11 4.28
C ARG A 102 13.12 6.38 5.43
N ALA A 103 12.61 6.53 6.66
CA ALA A 103 13.14 5.79 7.80
C ALA A 103 12.99 4.27 7.59
N ALA A 104 11.82 3.80 7.14
CA ALA A 104 11.64 2.39 6.79
C ALA A 104 12.63 1.92 5.72
N LEU A 105 12.84 2.69 4.64
CA LEU A 105 13.85 2.38 3.62
C LEU A 105 15.27 2.23 4.20
N GLN A 106 15.64 3.09 5.14
CA GLN A 106 16.94 3.05 5.82
C GLN A 106 17.09 1.79 6.68
N GLU A 107 16.06 1.45 7.46
CA GLU A 107 16.05 0.24 8.29
C GLU A 107 16.07 -1.04 7.45
N MET A 108 15.42 -1.03 6.29
CA MET A 108 15.47 -2.14 5.33
C MET A 108 16.84 -2.25 4.65
N ASN A 109 17.65 -1.18 4.66
CA ASN A 109 18.92 -1.07 3.93
C ASN A 109 18.77 -1.45 2.45
N LEU A 110 17.69 -0.96 1.81
CA LEU A 110 17.38 -1.22 0.41
C LEU A 110 17.32 0.09 -0.38
N PRO A 111 17.74 0.09 -1.66
CA PRO A 111 17.54 1.24 -2.51
C PRO A 111 16.04 1.41 -2.82
N ALA A 112 15.57 2.67 -2.87
CA ALA A 112 14.14 2.98 -2.99
C ALA A 112 13.45 2.26 -4.16
N HIS A 113 14.10 2.17 -5.33
CA HIS A 113 13.53 1.52 -6.51
C HIS A 113 13.36 -0.01 -6.38
N GLN A 114 13.95 -0.65 -5.36
CA GLN A 114 13.73 -2.07 -5.02
C GLN A 114 12.68 -2.25 -3.92
N VAL A 115 12.01 -1.17 -3.50
CA VAL A 115 10.99 -1.20 -2.47
C VAL A 115 9.66 -0.69 -3.03
N GLY A 116 8.62 -1.51 -2.87
CA GLY A 116 7.25 -1.16 -3.23
C GLY A 116 6.59 -0.32 -2.14
N MET A 117 6.01 0.84 -2.46
CA MET A 117 5.01 1.50 -1.62
C MET A 117 3.64 0.99 -2.04
N VAL A 118 2.94 0.30 -1.13
CA VAL A 118 1.64 -0.32 -1.40
C VAL A 118 0.56 0.38 -0.59
N GLY A 119 -0.48 0.87 -1.26
CA GLY A 119 -1.62 1.52 -0.61
C GLY A 119 -2.79 1.72 -1.56
N ASP A 120 -3.93 2.19 -1.03
CA ASP A 120 -5.18 2.37 -1.78
C ASP A 120 -5.40 3.80 -2.30
N ARG A 121 -4.50 4.75 -1.99
CA ARG A 121 -4.70 6.18 -2.26
C ARG A 121 -3.58 6.79 -3.09
N LEU A 122 -3.96 7.60 -4.07
CA LEU A 122 -3.04 8.27 -4.99
C LEU A 122 -2.31 9.43 -4.31
N PHE A 123 -3.06 10.27 -3.59
CA PHE A 123 -2.52 11.52 -3.03
C PHE A 123 -1.70 11.32 -1.75
N THR A 124 -1.74 10.13 -1.16
CA THR A 124 -0.91 9.77 0.01
C THR A 124 0.19 8.80 -0.38
N ASP A 125 -0.18 7.59 -0.79
CA ASP A 125 0.75 6.47 -0.89
C ASP A 125 1.56 6.54 -2.17
N VAL A 126 0.87 6.63 -3.31
CA VAL A 126 1.53 6.77 -4.63
C VAL A 126 2.35 8.05 -4.68
N LEU A 127 1.79 9.18 -4.23
CA LEU A 127 2.51 10.44 -4.17
C LEU A 127 3.75 10.36 -3.28
N ALA A 128 3.66 9.74 -2.10
CA ALA A 128 4.83 9.64 -1.22
C ALA A 128 5.92 8.73 -1.79
N GLY A 129 5.53 7.57 -2.34
CA GLY A 129 6.45 6.61 -2.96
C GLY A 129 7.16 7.21 -4.17
N ASN A 130 6.41 7.83 -5.09
CA ASN A 130 6.97 8.46 -6.28
C ASN A 130 7.94 9.60 -5.92
N ARG A 131 7.65 10.41 -4.89
CA ARG A 131 8.57 11.46 -4.40
C ARG A 131 9.85 10.93 -3.75
N LEU A 132 9.92 9.63 -3.47
CA LEU A 132 11.10 8.93 -2.95
C LEU A 132 11.78 8.05 -4.01
N GLY A 133 11.23 7.95 -5.22
CA GLY A 133 11.73 7.06 -6.28
C GLY A 133 11.48 5.58 -5.97
N MET A 134 10.44 5.28 -5.19
CA MET A 134 9.98 3.92 -4.93
C MET A 134 9.13 3.40 -6.08
N PHE A 135 9.01 2.07 -6.18
CA PHE A 135 7.98 1.46 -7.01
C PHE A 135 6.62 1.62 -6.31
N THR A 136 5.60 2.14 -6.97
CA THR A 136 4.28 2.36 -6.37
C THR A 136 3.25 1.36 -6.86
N ILE A 137 2.56 0.71 -5.92
CA ILE A 137 1.51 -0.27 -6.18
C ILE A 137 0.21 0.27 -5.59
N LEU A 138 -0.73 0.60 -6.47
CA LEU A 138 -2.08 0.98 -6.08
C LEU A 138 -2.95 -0.28 -6.01
N VAL A 139 -3.63 -0.47 -4.89
CA VAL A 139 -4.55 -1.61 -4.66
C VAL A 139 -5.97 -1.11 -4.42
N GLU A 140 -6.93 -2.02 -4.53
CA GLU A 140 -8.29 -1.72 -4.10
C GLU A 140 -8.41 -1.80 -2.57
N PRO A 141 -9.23 -0.94 -1.95
CA PRO A 141 -9.50 -1.01 -0.53
C PRO A 141 -10.05 -2.38 -0.09
N ILE A 142 -9.57 -2.90 1.04
CA ILE A 142 -10.19 -4.03 1.73
C ILE A 142 -11.42 -3.52 2.48
N ILE A 143 -12.59 -3.97 2.03
CA ILE A 143 -13.89 -3.66 2.64
C ILE A 143 -14.40 -4.93 3.33
N HIS A 144 -15.05 -4.78 4.49
CA HIS A 144 -15.62 -5.91 5.23
C HIS A 144 -16.74 -6.62 4.40
N PRO A 145 -16.81 -7.97 4.41
CA PRO A 145 -17.81 -8.73 3.66
C PRO A 145 -19.27 -8.33 3.98
N ASP A 146 -19.58 -7.91 5.20
CA ASP A 146 -20.94 -7.45 5.57
C ASP A 146 -21.40 -6.18 4.80
N PHE A 147 -20.48 -5.46 4.16
CA PHE A 147 -20.80 -4.32 3.29
C PHE A 147 -20.93 -4.69 1.81
N THR A 148 -20.70 -5.96 1.43
CA THR A 148 -20.80 -6.42 0.03
C THR A 148 -22.22 -6.32 -0.52
N ALA A 149 -23.24 -6.45 0.34
CA ALA A 149 -24.65 -6.35 -0.06
C ALA A 149 -25.14 -4.91 -0.32
N LEU A 150 -24.41 -3.88 0.13
CA LEU A 150 -24.90 -2.49 0.12
C LEU A 150 -24.31 -1.60 -0.98
N ARG A 151 -23.43 -2.09 -1.85
CA ARG A 151 -22.89 -1.26 -2.96
C ARG A 151 -22.77 -2.02 -4.26
N SER A 152 -23.91 -2.25 -4.89
CA SER A 152 -23.99 -2.13 -6.34
C SER A 152 -23.73 -0.64 -6.67
N HIS A 153 -22.67 -0.37 -7.44
CA HIS A 153 -22.24 0.92 -7.99
C HIS A 153 -21.10 1.67 -7.25
N PRO A 154 -20.13 2.22 -8.01
CA PRO A 154 -18.73 2.31 -7.62
C PRO A 154 -18.39 3.66 -7.01
N ILE A 155 -17.87 3.65 -5.77
CA ILE A 155 -16.99 4.75 -5.30
C ILE A 155 -15.53 4.43 -5.63
N ARG A 156 -15.28 3.40 -6.46
CA ARG A 156 -14.03 3.34 -7.22
C ARG A 156 -13.93 4.68 -7.97
N ASN A 157 -12.95 5.48 -7.57
CA ASN A 157 -12.26 6.43 -8.43
C ASN A 157 -12.69 7.90 -8.43
N ILE A 158 -12.96 8.55 -7.30
CA ILE A 158 -12.84 10.03 -7.27
C ILE A 158 -11.37 10.44 -7.46
N GLU A 159 -10.43 9.84 -6.73
CA GLU A 159 -9.00 10.17 -6.87
C GLU A 159 -8.46 9.78 -8.25
N VAL A 160 -8.83 8.60 -8.75
CA VAL A 160 -8.44 8.13 -10.09
C VAL A 160 -9.07 8.99 -11.18
N TRP A 161 -10.36 9.34 -11.09
CA TRP A 161 -11.00 10.27 -12.04
C TRP A 161 -10.36 11.67 -12.00
N ILE A 162 -10.04 12.18 -10.81
CA ILE A 162 -9.29 13.45 -10.67
C ILE A 162 -7.91 13.32 -11.30
N SER A 163 -7.21 12.20 -11.12
CA SER A 163 -5.89 12.02 -11.71
C SER A 163 -5.91 11.82 -13.23
N GLU A 164 -6.93 11.16 -13.80
CA GLU A 164 -7.16 11.08 -15.24
C GLU A 164 -7.41 12.47 -15.84
N ILE A 165 -8.19 13.31 -15.15
CA ILE A 165 -8.39 14.73 -15.52
C ILE A 165 -7.09 15.54 -15.43
N LEU A 166 -6.23 15.22 -14.46
CA LEU A 166 -4.90 15.83 -14.32
C LEU A 166 -3.85 15.21 -15.27
N GLY A 167 -4.24 14.29 -16.15
CA GLY A 167 -3.39 13.72 -17.20
C GLY A 167 -2.53 12.52 -16.77
N ALA A 168 -2.83 11.87 -15.65
CA ALA A 168 -2.20 10.60 -15.27
C ALA A 168 -2.80 9.44 -16.08
N SER A 169 -1.96 8.55 -16.62
CA SER A 169 -2.40 7.38 -17.38
C SER A 169 -2.64 6.20 -16.44
N ILE A 170 -3.89 5.97 -16.06
CA ILE A 170 -4.27 4.84 -15.19
C ILE A 170 -4.74 3.70 -16.09
N THR A 171 -3.80 2.86 -16.50
CA THR A 171 -4.12 1.63 -17.25
C THR A 171 -4.04 0.45 -16.30
N ILE A 172 -5.18 -0.20 -16.05
CA ILE A 172 -5.24 -1.47 -15.33
C ILE A 172 -4.47 -2.49 -16.15
N LYS A 173 -3.37 -3.02 -15.60
CA LYS A 173 -2.63 -4.13 -16.23
C LYS A 173 -3.19 -5.42 -15.67
N ASN A 174 -3.80 -6.22 -16.55
CA ASN A 174 -4.20 -7.60 -16.28
C ASN A 174 -3.00 -8.51 -16.12
#